data_AF-X1DAV3-F1
#
_entry.id   AF-X1DAV3-F1
#
_cell.length_a   1.000
_cell.length_b   1.000
_cell.length_c   1.000
_cell.angle_alpha   90.00
_cell.angle_beta   90.00
_cell.angle_gamma   90.00
#
_symmetry.space_group_name_H-M   'P 1'
#
loop_
_entity.id
_entity.type
_entity.pdbx_description
1 polymer ?
#
loop_
_entity_poly.entity_id
_entity_poly.type
_entity_poly.pdbx_seq_one_letter_code
_entity_poly.pdbx_strand_id
1 'polypeptide(L)' 'MAQRLVPFLDRLSLITPNGEEAGVLCAQSIENDQPQDATKAAKRLVAQGIDIVLVSLAEFGVVYATSETSGYIPAIRTT' A
#
# COMPACT_ATOMS: atom_id res chain seq x y z
N MET A 1 -12.04 -7.83 5.16
CA MET A 1 -11.14 -8.58 6.07
C MET A 1 -10.00 -7.73 6.64
N ALA A 2 -9.53 -6.70 5.92
CA ALA A 2 -8.41 -5.82 6.31
C ALA A 2 -8.48 -5.22 7.74
N GLN A 3 -9.67 -4.84 8.24
CA GLN A 3 -9.81 -4.21 9.57
C GLN A 3 -9.33 -5.09 10.74
N ARG A 4 -9.26 -6.41 10.56
CA ARG A 4 -8.77 -7.33 11.60
C ARG A 4 -7.26 -7.30 11.78
N LEU A 5 -6.51 -6.75 10.82
CA LEU A 5 -5.05 -6.64 10.90
C LEU A 5 -4.58 -5.35 11.58
N VAL A 6 -5.45 -4.35 11.71
CA VAL A 6 -5.16 -3.06 12.36
C VAL A 6 -4.44 -3.20 13.73
N PRO A 7 -4.86 -4.09 14.65
CA PRO A 7 -4.19 -4.21 15.95
C PRO A 7 -2.84 -4.95 15.92
N PHE A 8 -2.40 -5.46 14.76
CA PHE A 8 -1.14 -6.18 14.62
C PHE A 8 -0.15 -5.48 13.68
N LEU A 9 -0.48 -4.29 13.17
CA LEU A 9 0.35 -3.58 12.19
C LEU A 9 1.74 -3.24 12.73
N ASP A 10 1.86 -2.95 14.02
CA ASP A 10 3.11 -2.67 14.73
C ASP A 10 4.05 -3.88 14.86
N ARG A 11 3.57 -5.08 14.52
CA ARG A 11 4.34 -6.33 14.56
C ARG A 11 4.68 -6.87 13.18
N LEU A 12 4.24 -6.20 12.11
CA LEU A 12 4.44 -6.63 10.73
C LEU A 12 5.61 -5.89 10.11
N SER A 13 6.64 -6.64 9.69
CA SER A 13 7.73 -6.07 8.88
C SER A 13 7.32 -5.85 7.41
N LEU A 14 6.28 -6.53 6.93
CA LEU A 14 5.83 -6.45 5.55
C LEU A 14 4.32 -6.61 5.46
N ILE A 15 3.65 -5.74 4.70
CA ILE A 15 2.25 -5.91 4.33
C ILE A 15 2.06 -5.66 2.83
N THR A 16 1.19 -6.45 2.20
CA THR A 16 0.93 -6.38 0.75
C THR A 16 -0.57 -6.18 0.43
N PRO A 17 -1.22 -5.08 0.87
CA PRO A 17 -2.63 -4.85 0.58
C PRO A 17 -2.87 -4.56 -0.91
N ASN A 18 -4.08 -4.84 -1.39
CA ASN A 18 -4.55 -4.24 -2.64
C ASN A 18 -5.06 -2.79 -2.41
N GLY A 19 -5.39 -2.07 -3.48
CA GLY A 19 -5.90 -0.69 -3.38
C GLY A 19 -7.11 -0.53 -2.46
N GLU A 20 -8.06 -1.47 -2.51
CA GLU A 20 -9.26 -1.45 -1.66
C GLU A 20 -8.92 -1.69 -0.18
N GLU A 21 -8.07 -2.67 0.11
CA GLU A 21 -7.61 -2.98 1.47
C GLU A 21 -6.77 -1.86 2.07
N ALA A 22 -5.86 -1.27 1.29
CA ALA A 22 -5.08 -0.11 1.70
C ALA A 22 -6.01 1.08 2.00
N GLY A 23 -7.09 1.23 1.23
CA GLY A 23 -8.09 2.26 1.50
C GLY A 23 -8.85 2.03 2.81
N VAL A 24 -9.22 0.77 3.10
CA VAL A 24 -9.86 0.39 4.37
C VAL A 24 -8.91 0.62 5.55
N LEU A 25 -7.62 0.31 5.42
CA LEU A 25 -6.63 0.50 6.49
C LEU A 25 -6.31 1.98 6.75
N CYS A 26 -6.36 2.81 5.70
CA CYS A 26 -6.07 4.25 5.78
C CYS A 26 -7.33 5.13 5.97
N ALA A 27 -8.52 4.54 5.97
CA ALA A 27 -9.80 5.24 5.94
C ALA A 27 -9.90 6.28 4.80
N GLN A 28 -9.38 5.91 3.62
CA GLN A 28 -9.33 6.74 2.42
C GLN A 28 -9.72 5.90 1.20
N SER A 29 -10.46 6.44 0.23
CA SER A 29 -10.65 5.76 -1.06
C SER A 29 -9.38 5.86 -1.89
N ILE A 30 -8.91 4.73 -2.42
CA ILE A 30 -7.76 4.66 -3.32
C ILE A 30 -8.26 4.19 -4.67
N GLU A 31 -8.04 5.00 -5.70
CA GLU A 31 -8.30 4.61 -7.08
C GLU A 31 -7.04 3.96 -7.66
N ASN A 32 -7.20 2.81 -8.32
CA ASN A 32 -6.06 2.03 -8.82
C ASN A 32 -5.31 2.74 -9.96
N ASP A 33 -5.97 3.65 -10.67
CA ASP A 33 -5.40 4.49 -11.74
C ASP A 33 -4.65 5.72 -11.20
N GLN A 34 -4.68 5.96 -9.88
CA GLN A 34 -4.00 7.06 -9.21
C GLN A 34 -2.92 6.57 -8.22
N PRO A 35 -1.70 6.26 -8.69
CA PRO A 35 -0.61 5.75 -7.84
C PRO A 35 -0.21 6.68 -6.69
N GLN A 36 -0.50 7.98 -6.81
CA GLN A 36 -0.16 8.97 -5.78
C GLN A 36 -0.95 8.73 -4.49
N ASP A 37 -2.23 8.35 -4.60
CA ASP A 37 -3.06 8.10 -3.42
C ASP A 37 -2.68 6.80 -2.73
N ALA A 38 -2.35 5.78 -3.51
CA ALA A 38 -1.74 4.56 -3.01
C ALA A 38 -0.39 4.83 -2.31
N THR A 39 0.42 5.76 -2.83
CA THR A 39 1.69 6.17 -2.21
C THR A 39 1.47 6.87 -0.87
N LYS A 40 0.48 7.75 -0.76
CA LYS A 40 0.12 8.40 0.51
C LYS A 40 -0.34 7.36 1.54
N ALA A 41 -1.19 6.42 1.12
CA ALA A 41 -1.66 5.33 1.96
C ALA A 41 -0.49 4.45 2.44
N ALA A 42 0.42 4.06 1.55
CA ALA A 42 1.60 3.27 1.90
C ALA A 42 2.49 3.98 2.92
N LYS A 43 2.75 5.28 2.74
CA LYS A 43 3.50 6.09 3.71
C LYS A 43 2.83 6.18 5.07
N ARG A 44 1.50 6.31 5.09
CA ARG A 44 0.73 6.36 6.34
C ARG A 44 0.83 5.04 7.10
N LEU A 45 0.81 3.91 6.39
CA LEU A 45 0.99 2.58 6.98
C LEU A 45 2.41 2.36 7.52
N VAL A 46 3.43 2.84 6.82
CA VAL A 46 4.81 2.85 7.35
C VAL A 46 4.89 3.68 8.64
N ALA A 47 4.26 4.85 8.66
CA ALA A 47 4.21 5.71 9.85
C ALA A 47 3.45 5.07 11.04
N GLN A 48 2.67 4.01 10.82
CA GLN A 48 2.01 3.22 11.87
C GLN A 48 2.90 2.12 12.45
N GLY A 49 4.14 1.97 11.97
CA GLY A 49 5.13 1.04 12.51
C GLY A 49 5.44 -0.17 11.63
N ILE A 50 4.97 -0.17 10.37
CA ILE A 50 5.28 -1.22 9.40
C ILE A 50 6.58 -0.88 8.67
N ASP A 51 7.54 -1.80 8.62
CA ASP A 51 8.83 -1.51 7.98
C ASP A 51 8.71 -1.32 6.45
N ILE A 52 7.92 -2.18 5.80
CA ILE A 52 7.75 -2.22 4.34
C ILE A 52 6.27 -2.42 3.97
N VAL A 53 5.77 -1.57 3.06
CA VAL A 53 4.40 -1.65 2.55
C VAL A 53 4.42 -1.73 1.03
N LEU A 54 3.73 -2.73 0.44
CA LEU A 54 3.48 -2.80 -0.99
C LEU A 54 1.98 -2.75 -1.30
N VAL A 55 1.54 -1.77 -2.07
CA VAL A 55 0.13 -1.64 -2.49
C VAL A 55 0.00 -2.08 -3.94
N SER A 56 -0.71 -3.19 -4.19
CA SER A 56 -0.96 -3.65 -5.56
C SER A 56 -2.14 -2.90 -6.18
N LEU A 57 -1.92 -2.29 -7.35
CA LEU A 57 -2.89 -1.51 -8.11
C LEU A 57 -3.38 -2.29 -9.35
N ALA A 58 -3.72 -3.57 -9.17
CA ALA A 58 -4.19 -4.44 -10.26
C ALA A 58 -3.27 -4.36 -11.51
N GLU A 59 -3.84 -3.98 -12.67
CA GLU A 59 -3.12 -3.85 -13.95
C GLU A 59 -2.27 -2.58 -14.08
N PHE A 60 -2.35 -1.66 -13.12
CA PHE A 60 -1.58 -0.42 -13.15
C PHE A 60 -0.17 -0.64 -12.61
N GLY A 61 0.01 -1.54 -11.66
CA GLY A 61 1.33 -1.91 -11.13
C GLY A 61 1.33 -2.01 -9.61
N VAL A 62 2.44 -1.60 -8.99
CA VAL A 62 2.63 -1.68 -7.54
C VAL A 62 3.29 -0.43 -7.00
N VAL A 63 2.83 0.03 -5.83
CA VAL A 63 3.47 1.08 -5.05
C VAL A 63 4.21 0.43 -3.89
N TYR A 64 5.41 0.91 -3.58
CA TYR A 64 6.15 0.48 -2.40
C TYR A 64 6.52 1.69 -1.52
N ALA A 65 6.55 1.49 -0.21
CA ALA A 65 7.03 2.48 0.75
C ALA A 65 7.77 1.80 1.91
N THR A 66 8.82 2.46 2.37
CA THR A 66 9.60 2.17 3.58
C THR A 66 9.85 3.48 4.34
N SER A 67 10.53 3.42 5.48
CA SER A 67 10.94 4.62 6.24
C SER A 67 11.90 5.54 5.48
N GLU A 68 12.63 5.01 4.51
CA GLU A 68 13.67 5.73 3.76
C GLU A 68 13.20 6.18 2.37
N THR A 69 12.33 5.39 1.72
CA THR A 69 11.97 5.63 0.32
C THR A 69 10.55 5.18 0.00
N SER A 70 10.02 5.72 -1.09
CA SER A 70 8.73 5.31 -1.65
C SER A 70 8.77 5.46 -3.16
N GLY A 71 8.10 4.58 -3.88
CA GLY A 71 8.04 4.65 -5.33
C GLY A 71 6.86 3.88 -5.91
N TYR A 72 6.71 4.01 -7.21
CA TYR A 72 5.71 3.33 -8.01
C TYR A 72 6.40 2.59 -9.15
N ILE A 73 6.03 1.34 -9.34
CA ILE A 73 6.53 0.46 -10.39
C ILE A 73 5.33 0.11 -11.28
N PRO A 74 5.29 0.60 -12.53
CA PRO A 74 4.20 0.30 -13.45
C PRO A 74 4.19 -1.18 -13.85
N ALA A 75 3.01 -1.72 -14.14
CA ALA A 75 2.88 -3.10 -14.60
C ALA A 75 3.58 -3.33 -15.95
N ILE A 76 4.29 -4.45 -16.06
CA ILE A 76 4.91 -4.87 -17.33
C ILE A 76 3.82 -5.44 -18.22
N ARG A 77 3.62 -4.83 -19.39
CA ARG A 77 2.76 -5.38 -20.44
C ARG A 77 3.61 -6.27 -21.34
N THR A 78 3.34 -7.57 -21.31
CA THR A 78 3.85 -8.50 -22.31
C THR A 78 2.88 -8.50 -23.49
N THR A 79 3.29 -7.87 -24.59
CA THR A 79 2.60 -7.89 -25.89
C THR A 79 2.92 -9.16 -26.66
#